data_AF-A0A9P7CZK1-F1
#
_entry.id   AF-A0A9P7CZK1-F1
#
_cell.length_a   1.000
_cell.length_b   1.000
_cell.length_c   1.000
_cell.angle_alpha   90.00
_cell.angle_beta   90.00
_cell.angle_gamma   90.00
#
_symmetry.space_group_name_H-M   'P 1'
#
loop_
_entity.id
_entity.type
_entity.pdbx_description
1 polymer ?
#
loop_
_entity_poly.entity_id
_entity_poly.type
_entity_poly.pdbx_seq_one_letter_code
_entity_poly.pdbx_strand_id
1 'polypeptide(L)'
;MGYLSCGQFIGVLNDYDLSSFQRDSPSSLERTGTVPFMAVDLLTPEAIAGKVEHVYAHDAESFIWVLTWVCLRYEGGKLLSKNGPLDEWLKLDAIQCRNTKNDFISSVLPTMGPSGSHAVSWKVVQRCFMGIHSLYTPLGYRKLGDQSAFELLLEDPIQGHL
;
A
#
# COMPACT_ATOMS: atom_id res chain seq x y z
N MET A 1 -5.06 5.91 -15.50
CA MET A 1 -5.82 5.84 -16.77
C MET A 1 -6.15 4.38 -17.03
N GLY A 2 -7.22 4.03 -17.76
CA GLY A 2 -7.53 2.61 -17.98
C GLY A 2 -8.35 2.41 -19.25
N TYR A 3 -8.26 1.22 -19.83
CA TYR A 3 -8.97 0.87 -21.05
C TYR A 3 -9.50 -0.55 -21.00
N LEU A 4 -10.53 -0.83 -21.81
CA LEU A 4 -11.08 -2.17 -21.98
C LEU A 4 -10.31 -2.87 -23.10
N SER A 5 -9.79 -4.06 -22.82
CA SER A 5 -9.15 -4.93 -23.80
C SER A 5 -9.67 -6.35 -23.63
N CYS A 6 -10.20 -6.96 -24.70
CA CYS A 6 -10.75 -8.31 -24.69
C CYS A 6 -11.77 -8.60 -23.57
N GLY A 7 -12.60 -7.62 -23.20
CA GLY A 7 -13.58 -7.75 -22.12
C GLY A 7 -13.00 -7.61 -20.70
N GLN A 8 -11.71 -7.36 -20.57
CA GLN A 8 -11.04 -7.11 -19.30
C GLN A 8 -10.70 -5.62 -19.15
N PHE A 9 -10.94 -5.06 -17.97
CA PHE A 9 -10.51 -3.71 -17.65
C PHE A 9 -9.02 -3.72 -17.27
N ILE A 10 -8.20 -2.98 -18.01
CA ILE A 10 -6.77 -2.84 -17.76
C ILE A 10 -6.53 -1.48 -17.10
N GLY A 11 -6.03 -1.51 -15.87
CA GLY A 11 -5.50 -0.34 -15.17
C GLY A 11 -4.09 -0.03 -15.64
N VAL A 12 -3.81 1.24 -15.91
CA VAL A 12 -2.48 1.74 -16.29
C VAL A 12 -2.01 2.73 -15.24
N LEU A 13 -0.87 2.42 -14.61
CA LEU A 13 -0.12 3.37 -13.79
C LEU A 13 0.40 4.49 -14.70
N ASN A 14 0.17 5.73 -14.27
CA ASN A 14 0.54 6.93 -15.01
C ASN A 14 1.12 7.94 -14.02
N ASP A 15 1.67 9.05 -14.52
CA ASP A 15 2.23 10.14 -13.73
C ASP A 15 3.53 9.74 -13.01
N TYR A 16 4.58 9.57 -13.80
CA TYR A 16 5.92 9.22 -13.34
C TYR A 16 6.81 10.47 -13.14
N ASP A 17 6.25 11.67 -13.17
CA ASP A 17 6.99 12.95 -13.15
C ASP A 17 7.74 13.18 -11.82
N LEU A 18 7.32 12.50 -10.75
CA LEU A 18 7.98 12.49 -9.44
C LEU A 18 8.77 11.20 -9.15
N SER A 19 8.88 10.29 -10.12
CA SER A 19 9.69 9.08 -9.96
C SER A 19 11.18 9.40 -10.08
N SER A 20 12.01 8.75 -9.26
CA SER A 20 13.47 8.88 -9.30
C SER A 20 14.11 7.55 -9.67
N PHE A 21 15.23 7.58 -10.39
CA PHE A 21 16.03 6.37 -10.55
C PHE A 21 16.80 6.08 -9.24
N GLN A 22 17.04 4.81 -8.93
CA GLN A 22 17.82 4.37 -7.75
C GLN A 22 19.21 5.04 -7.62
N ARG A 23 19.75 5.62 -8.71
CA ARG A 23 21.05 6.29 -8.76
C ARG A 23 20.99 7.79 -8.45
N ASP A 24 19.80 8.37 -8.41
CA ASP A 24 19.63 9.76 -8.06
C ASP A 24 19.71 9.87 -6.53
N SER A 25 20.64 10.71 -6.03
CA SER A 25 20.78 10.94 -4.59
C SER A 25 19.44 11.40 -4.01
N PRO A 26 19.07 11.00 -2.77
CA PRO A 26 17.78 11.36 -2.20
C PRO A 26 17.70 12.87 -2.13
N SER A 27 16.97 13.47 -3.07
CA SER A 27 16.66 14.89 -3.01
C SER A 27 15.73 15.00 -1.80
N SER A 28 16.22 15.63 -0.74
CA SER A 28 15.47 15.95 0.47
C SER A 28 14.32 16.93 0.23
N LEU A 29 13.92 17.16 -1.01
CA LEU A 29 12.73 17.92 -1.34
C LEU A 29 11.52 17.02 -1.13
N GLU A 30 10.98 17.15 0.09
CA GLU A 30 9.60 16.86 0.45
C GLU A 30 9.03 15.59 -0.18
N ARG A 31 9.13 14.47 0.54
CA ARG A 31 8.39 13.23 0.25
C ARG A 31 6.89 13.56 0.10
N THR A 32 6.48 13.87 -1.13
CA THR A 32 5.13 14.22 -1.55
C THR A 32 4.30 12.96 -1.78
N GLY A 33 4.44 11.99 -0.86
CA GLY A 33 3.58 10.84 -0.81
C GLY A 33 2.23 11.25 -0.22
N THR A 34 1.13 10.74 -0.77
CA THR A 34 -0.16 10.85 -0.09
C THR A 34 -0.10 9.96 1.15
N VAL A 35 -0.03 10.57 2.34
CA VAL A 35 0.31 9.92 3.63
C VAL A 35 -0.38 8.57 3.86
N PRO A 36 -1.70 8.40 3.63
CA PRO A 36 -2.37 7.11 3.79
C PRO A 36 -1.89 5.98 2.89
N PHE A 37 -1.24 6.28 1.78
CA PHE A 37 -0.73 5.28 0.84
C PHE A 37 0.77 5.02 0.99
N MET A 38 1.51 5.81 1.76
CA MET A 38 2.94 5.56 1.99
C MET A 38 3.17 4.29 2.80
N ALA A 39 4.26 3.57 2.54
CA ALA A 39 4.67 2.42 3.36
C ALA A 39 4.90 2.80 4.83
N VAL A 40 4.62 1.88 5.76
CA VAL A 40 4.73 2.11 7.21
C VAL A 40 6.14 2.56 7.64
N ASP A 41 7.19 2.03 6.99
CA ASP A 41 8.59 2.42 7.23
C ASP A 41 8.87 3.89 6.87
N LEU A 42 8.19 4.40 5.82
CA LEU A 42 8.34 5.77 5.35
C LEU A 42 7.61 6.81 6.22
N LEU A 43 6.80 6.34 7.16
CA LEU A 43 6.07 7.16 8.12
C LEU A 43 6.81 7.28 9.47
N THR A 44 8.06 6.81 9.55
CA THR A 44 8.90 6.91 10.75
C THR A 44 9.54 8.30 10.90
N PRO A 45 9.91 8.74 12.12
CA PRO A 45 10.68 9.96 12.31
C PRO A 45 11.98 9.99 11.49
N GLU A 46 12.65 8.84 11.36
CA GLU A 46 13.87 8.68 10.56
C GLU A 46 13.60 8.92 9.07
N ALA A 47 12.50 8.36 8.55
CA ALA A 47 12.11 8.56 7.16
C ALA A 47 11.69 10.01 6.86
N ILE A 48 10.98 10.66 7.80
CA ILE A 48 10.61 12.08 7.72
C ILE A 48 11.86 12.96 7.74
N ALA A 49 12.87 12.59 8.52
CA ALA A 49 14.18 13.24 8.52
C ALA A 49 15.05 12.91 7.28
N GLY A 50 14.52 12.19 6.29
CA GLY A 50 15.23 11.84 5.06
C GLY A 50 16.30 10.74 5.22
N LYS A 51 16.28 9.99 6.32
CA LYS A 51 17.31 8.99 6.65
C LYS A 51 16.98 7.57 6.18
N VAL A 52 15.76 7.35 5.68
CA VAL A 52 15.32 6.06 5.15
C VAL A 52 15.31 6.13 3.63
N GLU A 53 16.14 5.27 3.03
CA GLU A 53 16.18 5.04 1.59
C GLU A 53 14.84 4.49 1.10
N HIS A 54 14.32 5.06 0.02
CA HIS A 54 13.12 4.56 -0.64
C HIS A 54 13.48 3.35 -1.50
N VAL A 55 12.82 2.21 -1.30
CA VAL A 55 13.04 0.98 -2.07
C VAL A 55 11.77 0.47 -2.72
N TYR A 56 11.92 -0.45 -3.68
CA TYR A 56 10.80 -1.09 -4.39
C TYR A 56 9.71 -1.62 -3.45
N ALA A 57 10.10 -2.25 -2.34
CA ALA A 57 9.14 -2.77 -1.36
C ALA A 57 8.21 -1.69 -0.78
N HIS A 58 8.67 -0.43 -0.70
CA HIS A 58 7.82 0.69 -0.26
C HIS A 58 6.75 1.04 -1.29
N ASP A 59 7.08 0.97 -2.59
CA ASP A 59 6.10 1.20 -3.67
C ASP A 59 5.10 0.04 -3.76
N ALA A 60 5.58 -1.20 -3.63
CA ALA A 60 4.72 -2.39 -3.58
C ALA A 60 3.74 -2.34 -2.39
N GLU A 61 4.22 -1.96 -1.19
CA GLU A 61 3.35 -1.74 -0.03
C GLU A 61 2.33 -0.62 -0.30
N SER A 62 2.76 0.46 -0.95
CA SER A 62 1.87 1.57 -1.29
C SER A 62 0.74 1.14 -2.23
N PHE A 63 1.04 0.30 -3.22
CA PHE A 63 0.05 -0.32 -4.09
C PHE A 63 -0.94 -1.20 -3.32
N ILE A 64 -0.48 -1.98 -2.35
CA ILE A 64 -1.35 -2.81 -1.48
C ILE A 64 -2.30 -1.94 -0.65
N TRP A 65 -1.83 -0.79 -0.13
CA TRP A 65 -2.70 0.17 0.55
C TRP A 65 -3.77 0.76 -0.37
N VAL A 66 -3.44 1.07 -1.63
CA VAL A 66 -4.42 1.51 -2.63
C VAL A 66 -5.45 0.42 -2.92
N LEU A 67 -5.02 -0.84 -3.12
CA LEU A 67 -5.93 -1.96 -3.36
C LEU A 67 -6.88 -2.19 -2.16
N THR A 68 -6.35 -2.07 -0.95
CA THR A 68 -7.11 -2.14 0.30
C THR A 68 -8.19 -1.06 0.34
N TRP A 69 -7.82 0.19 -0.01
CA TRP A 69 -8.76 1.30 -0.10
C TRP A 69 -9.86 1.02 -1.11
N VAL A 70 -9.53 0.53 -2.31
CA VAL A 70 -10.51 0.18 -3.34
C VAL A 70 -11.49 -0.88 -2.84
N CYS A 71 -10.99 -1.97 -2.26
CA CYS A 71 -11.82 -3.08 -1.77
C CYS A 71 -12.79 -2.67 -0.66
N LEU A 72 -12.44 -1.66 0.15
CA LEU A 72 -13.24 -1.20 1.28
C LEU A 72 -14.14 -0.02 0.95
N ARG A 73 -13.80 0.78 -0.07
CA ARG A 73 -14.45 2.06 -0.33
C ARG A 73 -15.20 2.13 -1.64
N TYR A 74 -15.01 1.20 -2.56
CA TYR A 74 -15.68 1.24 -3.85
C TYR A 74 -16.57 0.02 -4.05
N GLU A 75 -17.68 0.20 -4.77
CA GLU A 75 -18.51 -0.90 -5.27
C GLU A 75 -19.00 -0.51 -6.67
N GLY A 76 -18.78 -1.38 -7.67
CA GLY A 76 -19.14 -1.08 -9.06
C GLY A 76 -18.56 0.25 -9.57
N GLY A 77 -17.35 0.62 -9.15
CA GLY A 77 -16.68 1.88 -9.52
C GLY A 77 -17.22 3.12 -8.81
N LYS A 78 -18.15 2.98 -7.85
CA LYS A 78 -18.71 4.10 -7.08
C LYS A 78 -18.19 4.08 -5.65
N LEU A 79 -17.86 5.26 -5.13
CA LEU A 79 -17.46 5.44 -3.73
C LEU A 79 -18.66 5.15 -2.81
N LEU A 80 -18.49 4.20 -1.89
CA LEU A 80 -19.40 3.92 -0.78
C LEU A 80 -19.41 5.13 0.18
N SER A 81 -20.56 5.43 0.79
CA SER A 81 -20.82 6.72 1.48
C SER A 81 -19.66 7.24 2.33
N LYS A 82 -19.49 8.56 2.35
CA LYS A 82 -18.54 9.25 3.24
C LYS A 82 -18.87 8.91 4.71
N ASN A 83 -17.84 8.76 5.53
CA ASN A 83 -17.80 8.27 6.93
C ASN A 83 -17.30 6.82 7.12
N GLY A 84 -16.54 6.28 6.15
CA GLY A 84 -15.82 5.02 6.36
C GLY A 84 -14.63 5.21 7.31
N PRO A 85 -14.18 4.18 8.05
CA PRO A 85 -13.07 4.28 8.99
C PRO A 85 -11.76 4.80 8.37
N LEU A 86 -11.62 4.66 7.05
CA LEU A 86 -10.46 5.14 6.28
C LEU A 86 -10.54 6.62 5.89
N ASP A 87 -11.70 7.29 5.94
CA ASP A 87 -11.81 8.73 5.62
C ASP A 87 -10.98 9.60 6.57
N GLU A 88 -10.91 9.22 7.83
CA GLU A 88 -10.12 9.94 8.82
C GLU A 88 -8.62 9.85 8.53
N TRP A 89 -8.16 8.79 7.85
CA TRP A 89 -6.74 8.60 7.56
C TRP A 89 -6.19 9.72 6.67
N LEU A 90 -7.03 10.26 5.77
CA LEU A 90 -6.66 11.38 4.89
C LEU A 90 -6.34 12.67 5.65
N LYS A 91 -6.73 12.77 6.93
CA LYS A 91 -6.50 13.95 7.76
C LYS A 91 -5.33 13.79 8.74
N LEU A 92 -4.76 12.58 8.84
CA LEU A 92 -3.71 12.27 9.80
C LEU A 92 -2.35 12.73 9.32
N ASP A 93 -1.50 13.15 10.26
CA ASP A 93 -0.07 13.30 9.99
C ASP A 93 0.61 11.94 9.80
N ALA A 94 1.87 11.93 9.38
CA ALA A 94 2.61 10.70 9.09
C ALA A 94 2.69 9.75 10.30
N ILE A 95 2.94 10.28 11.50
CA ILE A 95 3.10 9.47 12.72
C ILE A 95 1.76 8.88 13.14
N GLN A 96 0.70 9.69 13.12
CA GLN A 96 -0.65 9.23 13.40
C GLN A 96 -1.10 8.17 12.39
N CYS A 97 -0.86 8.40 11.11
CA CYS A 97 -1.19 7.44 10.05
C CYS A 97 -0.45 6.11 10.25
N ARG A 98 0.84 6.15 10.60
CA ARG A 98 1.63 4.94 10.93
C ARG A 98 0.97 4.13 12.04
N ASN A 99 0.59 4.80 13.13
CA ASN A 99 -0.04 4.14 14.28
C ASN A 99 -1.39 3.53 13.90
N THR A 100 -2.22 4.27 13.16
CA THR A 100 -3.52 3.78 12.71
C THR A 100 -3.40 2.61 11.72
N LYS A 101 -2.39 2.62 10.83
CA LYS A 101 -2.09 1.48 9.95
C LYS A 101 -1.71 0.23 10.72
N ASN A 102 -0.84 0.37 11.72
CA ASN A 102 -0.43 -0.76 12.56
C ASN A 102 -1.62 -1.34 13.31
N ASP A 103 -2.46 -0.50 13.93
CA ASP A 103 -3.69 -0.94 14.57
C ASP A 103 -4.66 -1.60 13.58
N PHE A 104 -4.79 -1.06 12.37
CA PHE A 104 -5.61 -1.67 11.33
C PHE A 104 -5.11 -3.08 10.98
N ILE A 105 -3.81 -3.25 10.77
CA ILE A 105 -3.22 -4.56 10.44
C ILE A 105 -3.44 -5.56 11.59
N SER A 106 -3.23 -5.15 12.84
CA SER A 106 -3.33 -6.05 14.00
C SER A 106 -4.76 -6.37 14.42
N SER A 107 -5.67 -5.40 14.30
CA SER A 107 -6.96 -5.42 15.01
C SER A 107 -8.16 -5.45 14.06
N VAL A 108 -8.07 -4.78 12.90
CA VAL A 108 -9.21 -4.58 11.98
C VAL A 108 -9.17 -5.52 10.79
N LEU A 109 -8.01 -5.70 10.16
CA LEU A 109 -7.83 -6.56 8.99
C LEU A 109 -8.33 -8.00 9.19
N PRO A 110 -8.15 -8.64 10.37
CA PRO A 110 -8.65 -10.01 10.58
C PRO A 110 -10.18 -10.11 10.67
N THR A 111 -10.87 -9.03 11.02
CA THR A 111 -12.31 -9.02 11.31
C THR A 111 -13.15 -8.32 10.24
N MET A 112 -12.51 -7.55 9.35
CA MET A 112 -13.17 -6.79 8.30
C MET A 112 -13.40 -7.61 7.01
N GLY A 113 -14.59 -7.46 6.43
CA GLY A 113 -14.93 -7.96 5.10
C GLY A 113 -14.90 -6.84 4.05
N PRO A 114 -14.69 -7.17 2.77
CA PRO A 114 -14.68 -6.18 1.69
C PRO A 114 -16.11 -5.76 1.31
N SER A 115 -16.22 -4.77 0.44
CA SER A 115 -17.48 -4.54 -0.27
C SER A 115 -17.82 -5.72 -1.19
N GLY A 116 -19.10 -5.85 -1.55
CA GLY A 116 -19.68 -6.96 -2.30
C GLY A 116 -18.76 -7.63 -3.33
N SER A 117 -18.47 -6.97 -4.45
CA SER A 117 -17.75 -7.59 -5.59
C SER A 117 -16.26 -7.84 -5.36
N HIS A 118 -15.67 -7.37 -4.26
CA HIS A 118 -14.23 -7.42 -4.02
C HIS A 118 -13.76 -8.63 -3.19
N ALA A 119 -14.61 -9.64 -2.98
CA ALA A 119 -14.28 -10.81 -2.15
C ALA A 119 -12.98 -11.54 -2.56
N VAL A 120 -12.69 -11.66 -3.86
CA VAL A 120 -11.46 -12.29 -4.36
C VAL A 120 -10.25 -11.39 -4.12
N SER A 121 -10.35 -10.12 -4.52
CA SER A 121 -9.29 -9.12 -4.31
C SER A 121 -8.95 -8.95 -2.83
N TRP A 122 -9.93 -9.07 -1.93
CA TRP A 122 -9.70 -8.99 -0.50
C TRP A 122 -8.85 -10.13 0.05
N LYS A 123 -9.04 -11.37 -0.45
CA LYS A 123 -8.19 -12.50 -0.05
C LYS A 123 -6.73 -12.28 -0.48
N VAL A 124 -6.53 -11.70 -1.68
CA VAL A 124 -5.20 -11.29 -2.14
C VAL A 124 -4.61 -10.23 -1.21
N VAL A 125 -5.37 -9.18 -0.88
CA VAL A 125 -4.95 -8.14 0.07
C VAL A 125 -4.53 -8.74 1.41
N GLN A 126 -5.34 -9.64 1.99
CA GLN A 126 -5.02 -10.30 3.26
C GLN A 126 -3.69 -11.07 3.19
N ARG A 127 -3.41 -11.76 2.08
CA ARG A 127 -2.12 -12.46 1.86
C ARG A 127 -0.96 -11.49 1.67
N CYS A 128 -1.14 -10.41 0.90
CA CYS A 128 -0.13 -9.35 0.75
C CYS A 128 0.26 -8.77 2.13
N PHE A 129 -0.70 -8.58 3.03
CA PHE A 129 -0.43 -8.11 4.39
C PHE A 129 0.36 -9.11 5.25
N MET A 130 0.29 -10.42 4.97
CA MET A 130 1.19 -11.39 5.61
C MET A 130 2.65 -11.14 5.21
N GLY A 131 2.88 -10.83 3.92
CA GLY A 131 4.17 -10.42 3.40
C GLY A 131 4.67 -9.13 4.06
N ILE A 132 3.84 -8.07 4.07
CA ILE A 132 4.12 -6.80 4.75
C ILE A 132 4.49 -7.03 6.22
N HIS A 133 3.68 -7.79 6.97
CA HIS A 133 3.96 -8.09 8.38
C HIS A 133 5.33 -8.73 8.58
N SER A 134 5.80 -9.57 7.64
CA SER A 134 7.12 -10.19 7.73
C SER A 134 8.29 -9.21 7.50
N LEU A 135 8.04 -8.04 6.92
CA LEU A 135 9.04 -6.98 6.75
C LEU A 135 9.26 -6.17 8.03
N TYR A 136 8.23 -6.03 8.87
CA TYR A 136 8.28 -5.22 10.09
C TYR A 136 8.52 -6.10 11.31
N THR A 137 9.79 -6.25 11.70
CA THR A 137 10.19 -7.07 12.84
C THR A 137 10.36 -6.21 14.11
N PRO A 138 10.44 -6.81 15.31
CA PRO A 138 10.81 -6.08 16.52
C PRO A 138 12.18 -5.38 16.44
N LEU A 139 13.07 -5.82 15.54
CA LEU A 139 14.38 -5.22 15.32
C LEU A 139 14.37 -4.11 14.25
N GLY A 140 13.21 -3.83 13.66
CA GLY A 140 13.02 -2.84 12.61
C GLY A 140 12.64 -3.45 11.26
N TYR A 141 12.80 -2.65 10.21
CA TYR A 141 12.44 -3.01 8.84
C TYR A 141 13.48 -3.93 8.18
N ARG A 142 13.02 -5.06 7.66
CA ARG A 142 13.83 -6.02 6.90
C ARG A 142 13.89 -5.57 5.44
N LYS A 143 15.02 -4.98 5.04
CA LYS A 143 15.28 -4.64 3.64
C LYS A 143 15.41 -5.91 2.79
N LEU A 144 14.70 -5.96 1.66
CA LEU A 144 14.81 -7.00 0.64
C LEU A 144 15.32 -6.41 -0.67
N GLY A 145 15.90 -7.26 -1.53
CA GLY A 145 16.13 -6.89 -2.93
C GLY A 145 14.82 -6.86 -3.71
N ASP A 146 14.79 -6.08 -4.80
CA ASP A 146 13.57 -5.79 -5.56
C ASP A 146 12.81 -7.04 -6.00
N GLN A 147 13.52 -8.06 -6.51
CA GLN A 147 12.92 -9.33 -6.93
C GLN A 147 12.26 -10.06 -5.75
N SER A 148 12.96 -10.23 -4.63
CA SER A 148 12.41 -10.91 -3.45
C SER A 148 11.25 -10.14 -2.81
N ALA A 149 11.27 -8.80 -2.91
CA ALA A 149 10.15 -7.97 -2.49
C ALA A 149 8.93 -8.15 -3.40
N PHE A 150 9.13 -8.21 -4.73
CA PHE A 150 8.05 -8.49 -5.68
C PHE A 150 7.43 -9.87 -5.44
N GLU A 151 8.26 -10.90 -5.31
CA GLU A 151 7.83 -12.28 -5.04
C GLU A 151 6.97 -12.34 -3.78
N LEU A 152 7.50 -11.83 -2.67
CA LEU A 152 6.87 -11.89 -1.36
C LEU A 152 5.58 -11.06 -1.26
N LEU A 153 5.58 -9.84 -1.81
CA LEU A 153 4.50 -8.88 -1.59
C LEU A 153 3.39 -8.96 -2.65
N LEU A 154 3.72 -9.36 -3.88
CA LEU A 154 2.78 -9.28 -5.01
C LEU A 154 2.62 -10.62 -5.72
N GLU A 155 3.70 -11.31 -6.09
CA GLU A 155 3.59 -12.54 -6.89
C GLU A 155 2.95 -13.70 -6.09
N ASP A 156 3.58 -14.12 -4.99
CA ASP A 156 3.13 -15.25 -4.18
C ASP A 156 1.68 -15.08 -3.68
N PRO A 157 1.25 -13.89 -3.20
CA PRO A 157 -0.14 -13.66 -2.81
C PRO A 157 -1.15 -13.83 -3.95
N ILE A 158 -0.77 -13.49 -5.19
CA ILE A 158 -1.65 -13.49 -6.36
C ILE A 158 -1.76 -14.89 -6.99
N GLN A 159 -0.65 -15.65 -7.06
CA GLN A 159 -0.62 -16.94 -7.77
C GLN A 159 -1.61 -17.98 -7.25
N GLY A 160 -2.06 -17.88 -6.00
CA GLY A 160 -3.08 -18.77 -5.44
C GLY A 160 -4.55 -18.40 -5.74
N HIS A 161 -4.80 -17.40 -6.60
CA HIS A 161 -6.14 -16.83 -6.84
C HIS A 161 -6.45 -16.45 -8.30
N LEU A 162 -5.57 -16.79 -9.24
CA LEU A 162 -5.83 -16.73 -10.69
C LEU A 162 -6.55 -18.00 -11.19
#